data_AF-A0A963G8C6-F1
#
_entry.id   AF-A0A963G8C6-F1
#
_cell.length_a   1.000
_cell.length_b   1.000
_cell.length_c   1.000
_cell.angle_alpha   90.00
_cell.angle_beta   90.00
_cell.angle_gamma   90.00
#
_symmetry.space_group_name_H-M   'P 1'
#
loop_
_entity.id
_entity.type
_entity.pdbx_description
1 polymer ?
#
loop_
_entity_poly.entity_id
_entity_poly.type
_entity_poly.pdbx_seq_one_letter_code
_entity_poly.pdbx_strand_id
1 'polypeptide(L)'
;MPAHVINETLLFDGDEEVLGRQLFDCVADLYPICRSITGDGVRETLARLGRIVPVQIHEVPSGTAVFDWTIPDEWNVHDACVKDARGERVIDFRSCNLHLVNYSVPFRGRMLLEELRSHLFALPDRPEWIPYRTSYYQKNWGFCLSQQQLDALPPGEYEVCIDASLKSGYLTYGELYLPGDSPEEVLISAHLCHPSLANDNLSGLTVAAYLARHLQSRPLNLSYRFLFIPATIGAIAWLARNESVLPKIRHGLVLASLGDPGPLTYKRSRRGDATIDRAAAHVLQQLGVHELFEFSPDGYDERQFCSPGFDLPVGRLSRTP
;
A
#
# COMPACT_ATOMS: atom_id res chain seq x y z
N MET A 1 -7.91 -32.69 -34.63
CA MET A 1 -8.75 -32.72 -33.43
C MET A 1 -9.08 -31.29 -33.09
N PRO A 2 -10.35 -30.89 -33.02
CA PRO A 2 -10.67 -29.50 -32.70
C PRO A 2 -10.28 -29.23 -31.25
N ALA A 3 -9.59 -28.12 -31.04
CA ALA A 3 -9.21 -27.61 -29.74
C ALA A 3 -10.46 -27.53 -28.85
N HIS A 4 -10.38 -28.16 -27.68
CA HIS A 4 -11.33 -27.87 -26.61
C HIS A 4 -11.18 -26.39 -26.26
N VAL A 5 -12.10 -25.58 -26.76
CA VAL A 5 -12.41 -24.27 -26.20
C VAL A 5 -12.83 -24.57 -24.76
N ILE A 6 -11.94 -24.29 -23.81
CA ILE A 6 -12.31 -24.25 -22.40
C ILE A 6 -13.30 -23.09 -22.32
N ASN A 7 -14.56 -23.43 -22.10
CA ASN A 7 -15.66 -22.50 -22.01
C ASN A 7 -15.29 -21.44 -20.95
N GLU A 8 -15.14 -20.18 -21.39
CA GLU A 8 -14.80 -18.98 -20.59
C GLU A 8 -15.97 -18.58 -19.67
N THR A 9 -16.48 -19.52 -18.90
CA THR A 9 -17.56 -19.28 -17.95
C THR A 9 -16.97 -19.25 -16.56
N LEU A 10 -16.60 -18.02 -16.15
CA LEU A 10 -16.76 -17.49 -14.79
C LEU A 10 -15.85 -18.11 -13.71
N LEU A 11 -14.72 -17.45 -13.45
CA LEU A 11 -13.99 -17.56 -12.17
C LEU A 11 -14.77 -16.90 -10.99
N PHE A 12 -15.91 -16.25 -11.29
CA PHE A 12 -16.87 -15.71 -10.32
C PHE A 12 -18.29 -16.05 -10.77
N ASP A 13 -19.10 -16.72 -9.95
CA ASP A 13 -20.53 -16.95 -10.21
C ASP A 13 -21.39 -15.66 -10.16
N GLY A 14 -20.78 -14.48 -10.35
CA GLY A 14 -21.40 -13.16 -10.19
C GLY A 14 -21.11 -12.24 -11.37
N ASP A 15 -21.93 -11.19 -11.48
CA ASP A 15 -21.80 -10.13 -12.48
C ASP A 15 -20.50 -9.32 -12.26
N GLU A 16 -19.62 -9.30 -13.25
CA GLU A 16 -18.35 -8.58 -13.21
C GLU A 16 -18.53 -7.07 -13.00
N GLU A 17 -19.60 -6.48 -13.52
CA GLU A 17 -19.91 -5.06 -13.33
C GLU A 17 -20.27 -4.77 -11.87
N VAL A 18 -21.04 -5.67 -11.26
CA VAL A 18 -21.38 -5.59 -9.84
C VAL A 18 -20.14 -5.74 -8.97
N LEU A 19 -19.25 -6.70 -9.27
CA LEU A 19 -17.99 -6.86 -8.55
C LEU A 19 -17.11 -5.61 -8.71
N GLY A 20 -16.95 -5.11 -9.94
CA GLY A 20 -16.19 -3.90 -10.22
C GLY A 20 -16.67 -2.70 -9.40
N ARG A 21 -17.99 -2.52 -9.29
CA ARG A 21 -18.60 -1.48 -8.46
C ARG A 21 -18.34 -1.69 -6.96
N GLN A 22 -18.45 -2.93 -6.46
CA GLN A 22 -18.13 -3.25 -5.07
C GLN A 22 -16.66 -2.95 -4.72
N LEU A 23 -15.74 -3.26 -5.63
CA LEU A 23 -14.32 -2.93 -5.48
C LEU A 23 -14.13 -1.41 -5.47
N PHE A 24 -14.76 -0.68 -6.41
CA PHE A 24 -14.67 0.78 -6.44
C PHE A 24 -15.24 1.44 -5.19
N ASP A 25 -16.39 0.99 -4.69
CA ASP A 25 -17.02 1.51 -3.47
C ASP A 25 -16.13 1.27 -2.24
N CYS A 26 -15.42 0.12 -2.19
CA CYS A 26 -14.43 -0.15 -1.13
C CYS A 26 -13.24 0.81 -1.21
N VAL A 27 -12.72 1.07 -2.41
CA VAL A 27 -11.66 2.07 -2.62
C VAL A 27 -12.14 3.44 -2.15
N ALA A 28 -13.34 3.85 -2.53
CA ALA A 28 -13.93 5.13 -2.15
C ALA A 28 -14.13 5.25 -0.62
N ASP A 29 -14.53 4.17 0.05
CA ASP A 29 -14.67 4.14 1.51
C ASP A 29 -13.31 4.29 2.20
N LEU A 30 -12.27 3.61 1.71
CA LEU A 30 -10.92 3.68 2.27
C LEU A 30 -10.17 4.96 1.89
N TYR A 31 -10.56 5.65 0.82
CA TYR A 31 -9.83 6.78 0.24
C TYR A 31 -9.51 7.90 1.24
N PRO A 32 -10.44 8.38 2.08
CA PRO A 32 -10.19 9.54 2.95
C PRO A 32 -9.23 9.28 4.12
N ILE A 33 -8.96 8.02 4.46
CA ILE A 33 -8.18 7.66 5.63
C ILE A 33 -6.69 8.00 5.41
N CYS A 34 -6.12 8.80 6.31
CA CYS A 34 -4.69 9.13 6.28
C CYS A 34 -3.86 7.96 6.84
N ARG A 35 -3.47 7.04 5.96
CA ARG A 35 -2.54 5.95 6.29
C ARG A 35 -1.09 6.42 6.29
N SER A 36 -0.25 5.62 6.94
CA SER A 36 1.19 5.71 6.97
C SER A 36 1.77 4.31 7.19
N ILE A 37 3.08 4.19 7.44
CA ILE A 37 3.69 2.91 7.85
C ILE A 37 3.30 2.47 9.27
N THR A 38 2.67 3.34 10.06
CA THR A 38 2.10 3.08 11.39
C THR A 38 0.85 3.94 11.61
N GLY A 39 0.23 3.85 12.80
CA GLY A 39 -0.81 4.78 13.25
C GLY A 39 -2.25 4.33 13.01
N ASP A 40 -3.18 5.15 13.50
CA ASP A 40 -4.61 4.85 13.57
C ASP A 40 -5.26 4.74 12.19
N GLY A 41 -4.72 5.41 11.17
CA GLY A 41 -5.17 5.23 9.79
C GLY A 41 -4.98 3.80 9.27
N VAL A 42 -3.93 3.11 9.72
CA VAL A 42 -3.72 1.69 9.43
C VAL A 42 -4.76 0.84 10.15
N ARG A 43 -4.95 1.08 11.46
CA ARG A 43 -5.93 0.34 12.28
C ARG A 43 -7.36 0.49 11.73
N GLU A 44 -7.77 1.70 11.37
CA GLU A 44 -9.08 1.97 10.77
C GLU A 44 -9.23 1.29 9.41
N THR A 45 -8.19 1.29 8.59
CA THR A 45 -8.20 0.56 7.30
C THR A 45 -8.38 -0.94 7.52
N LEU A 46 -7.64 -1.54 8.45
CA LEU A 46 -7.77 -2.96 8.77
C LEU A 46 -9.14 -3.30 9.37
N ALA A 47 -9.71 -2.43 10.21
CA ALA A 47 -11.05 -2.61 10.76
C ALA A 47 -12.12 -2.61 9.66
N ARG A 48 -11.98 -1.77 8.62
CA ARG A 48 -12.89 -1.75 7.46
C ARG A 48 -12.72 -2.97 6.57
N LEU A 49 -11.49 -3.38 6.29
CA LEU A 49 -11.22 -4.65 5.58
C LEU A 49 -11.77 -5.86 6.39
N GLY A 50 -11.74 -5.77 7.71
CA GLY A 50 -12.33 -6.71 8.66
C GLY A 50 -13.84 -6.95 8.46
N ARG A 51 -14.56 -6.00 7.85
CA ARG A 51 -15.98 -6.14 7.49
C ARG A 51 -16.20 -7.02 6.25
N ILE A 52 -15.15 -7.22 5.44
CA ILE A 52 -15.18 -8.01 4.21
C ILE A 52 -14.69 -9.43 4.50
N VAL A 53 -13.59 -9.56 5.25
CA VAL A 53 -12.96 -10.83 5.65
C VAL A 53 -12.36 -10.73 7.06
N PRO A 54 -12.26 -11.83 7.84
CA PRO A 54 -11.81 -11.78 9.23
C PRO A 54 -10.28 -11.60 9.34
N VAL A 55 -9.80 -10.36 9.17
CA VAL A 55 -8.39 -10.00 9.30
C VAL A 55 -7.96 -10.01 10.76
N GLN A 56 -6.95 -10.82 11.09
CA GLN A 56 -6.25 -10.78 12.38
C GLN A 56 -5.29 -9.58 12.40
N ILE A 57 -5.41 -8.72 13.41
CA ILE A 57 -4.53 -7.56 13.59
C ILE A 57 -3.35 -7.96 14.46
N HIS A 58 -2.15 -7.60 14.02
CA HIS A 58 -0.90 -7.75 14.74
C HIS A 58 -0.26 -6.39 14.98
N GLU A 59 0.28 -6.22 16.19
CA GLU A 59 1.03 -5.03 16.57
C GLU A 59 2.45 -5.44 16.99
N VAL A 60 3.46 -4.74 16.46
CA VAL A 60 4.87 -4.92 16.79
C VAL A 60 5.38 -3.64 17.46
N PRO A 61 5.90 -3.69 18.70
CA PRO A 61 6.32 -2.48 19.41
C PRO A 61 7.44 -1.72 18.68
N SER A 62 7.39 -0.38 18.71
CA SER A 62 8.50 0.48 18.31
C SER A 62 9.79 0.10 19.03
N GLY A 63 10.93 0.17 18.34
CA GLY A 63 12.23 -0.24 18.87
C GLY A 63 12.52 -1.74 18.78
N THR A 64 11.54 -2.58 18.39
CA THR A 64 11.80 -4.01 18.11
C THR A 64 12.76 -4.14 16.93
N ALA A 65 13.85 -4.88 17.11
CA ALA A 65 14.76 -5.25 16.03
C ALA A 65 14.10 -6.34 15.16
N VAL A 66 14.07 -6.14 13.85
CA VAL A 66 13.58 -7.08 12.85
C VAL A 66 14.62 -7.19 11.74
N PHE A 67 15.50 -8.19 11.87
CA PHE A 67 16.75 -8.28 11.12
C PHE A 67 17.57 -6.98 11.25
N ASP A 68 17.99 -6.39 10.13
CA ASP A 68 18.79 -5.15 10.09
C ASP A 68 17.95 -3.87 10.28
N TRP A 69 16.64 -4.01 10.54
CA TRP A 69 15.72 -2.90 10.70
C TRP A 69 15.22 -2.78 12.14
N THR A 70 14.74 -1.60 12.48
CA THR A 70 14.08 -1.33 13.76
C THR A 70 12.68 -0.82 13.48
N ILE A 71 11.68 -1.35 14.17
CA ILE A 71 10.30 -0.86 14.06
C ILE A 71 10.25 0.60 14.49
N PRO A 72 9.74 1.52 13.64
CA PRO A 72 9.78 2.96 13.92
C PRO A 72 8.81 3.34 15.04
N ASP A 73 8.99 4.55 15.56
CA ASP A 73 7.96 5.21 16.35
C ASP A 73 6.64 5.30 15.56
N GLU A 74 5.53 5.25 16.29
CA GLU A 74 4.20 5.38 15.74
C GLU A 74 3.88 6.86 15.45
N TRP A 75 3.33 7.10 14.26
CA TRP A 75 2.92 8.43 13.81
C TRP A 75 1.40 8.55 13.70
N ASN A 76 0.84 9.62 14.24
CA ASN A 76 -0.57 9.98 14.12
C ASN A 76 -0.70 11.48 13.85
N VAL A 77 -1.72 11.87 13.09
CA VAL A 77 -2.04 13.27 12.78
C VAL A 77 -3.53 13.53 12.97
N HIS A 78 -3.86 14.65 13.61
CA HIS A 78 -5.24 15.10 13.81
C HIS A 78 -5.57 16.29 12.89
N ASP A 79 -4.66 17.25 12.73
CA ASP A 79 -4.85 18.41 11.85
C ASP A 79 -3.50 18.97 11.39
N ALA A 80 -3.47 19.60 10.22
CA ALA A 80 -2.31 20.36 9.78
C ALA A 80 -2.72 21.45 8.80
N CYS A 81 -2.18 22.65 8.95
CA CYS A 81 -2.47 23.75 8.03
C CYS A 81 -1.37 24.81 8.01
N VAL A 82 -1.35 25.55 6.91
CA VAL A 82 -0.63 26.83 6.79
C VAL A 82 -1.69 27.92 6.61
N LYS A 83 -1.63 28.96 7.45
CA LYS A 83 -2.57 30.10 7.40
C LYS A 83 -1.86 31.38 7.02
N ASP A 84 -2.52 32.20 6.20
CA ASP A 84 -2.03 33.55 5.86
C ASP A 84 -2.26 34.56 7.01
N ALA A 85 -1.85 35.80 6.81
CA ALA A 85 -2.03 36.89 7.79
C ALA A 85 -3.51 37.24 8.10
N ARG A 86 -4.46 36.79 7.25
CA ARG A 86 -5.91 36.94 7.48
C ARG A 86 -6.49 35.77 8.29
N GLY A 87 -5.69 34.72 8.53
CA GLY A 87 -6.10 33.51 9.21
C GLY A 87 -6.70 32.45 8.29
N GLU A 88 -6.68 32.68 6.97
CA GLU A 88 -7.23 31.75 5.98
C GLU A 88 -6.27 30.58 5.78
N ARG A 89 -6.79 29.34 5.79
CA ARG A 89 -5.99 28.14 5.52
C ARG A 89 -5.66 28.07 4.02
N VAL A 90 -4.45 28.48 3.65
CA VAL A 90 -3.96 28.40 2.26
C VAL A 90 -3.47 27.00 1.89
N ILE A 91 -3.10 26.20 2.89
CA ILE A 91 -2.85 24.77 2.78
C ILE A 91 -3.61 24.09 3.91
N ASP A 92 -4.50 23.15 3.58
CA ASP A 92 -5.39 22.50 4.57
C ASP A 92 -5.35 20.98 4.43
N PHE A 93 -4.77 20.29 5.41
CA PHE A 93 -4.71 18.84 5.45
C PHE A 93 -6.10 18.18 5.37
N ARG A 94 -7.14 18.84 5.89
CA ARG A 94 -8.50 18.30 5.89
C ARG A 94 -9.12 18.22 4.49
N SER A 95 -8.65 19.04 3.54
CA SER A 95 -9.13 18.98 2.15
C SER A 95 -8.43 17.86 1.38
N CYS A 96 -7.14 17.64 1.64
CA CYS A 96 -6.35 16.58 1.04
C CYS A 96 -5.19 16.21 1.98
N ASN A 97 -5.18 14.97 2.47
CA ASN A 97 -4.13 14.53 3.41
C ASN A 97 -2.74 14.41 2.77
N LEU A 98 -2.64 14.48 1.43
CA LEU A 98 -1.36 14.61 0.73
C LEU A 98 -0.69 15.96 0.98
N HIS A 99 -1.41 16.96 1.48
CA HIS A 99 -0.83 18.26 1.82
C HIS A 99 0.23 18.18 2.92
N LEU A 100 0.24 17.15 3.76
CA LEU A 100 1.25 16.99 4.79
C LEU A 100 2.28 15.94 4.35
N VAL A 101 3.58 16.26 4.49
CA VAL A 101 4.63 15.26 4.33
C VAL A 101 4.39 14.17 5.39
N ASN A 102 4.17 12.95 4.95
CA ASN A 102 3.83 11.83 5.83
C ASN A 102 4.99 11.59 6.81
N TYR A 103 4.68 11.29 8.08
CA TYR A 103 5.64 11.25 9.20
C TYR A 103 6.19 12.61 9.69
N SER A 104 5.58 13.74 9.30
CA SER A 104 5.97 15.06 9.82
C SER A 104 5.90 15.14 11.34
N VAL A 105 6.94 15.69 11.98
CA VAL A 105 6.94 16.00 13.42
C VAL A 105 5.97 17.14 13.74
N PRO A 106 5.42 17.23 14.97
CA PRO A 106 4.60 18.36 15.38
C PRO A 106 5.38 19.67 15.26
N PHE A 107 4.69 20.70 14.78
CA PHE A 107 5.24 22.05 14.64
C PHE A 107 4.16 23.08 14.88
N ARG A 108 4.49 24.14 15.61
CA ARG A 108 3.64 25.32 15.71
C ARG A 108 4.51 26.57 15.75
N GLY A 109 4.32 27.45 14.78
CA GLY A 109 5.13 28.64 14.68
C GLY A 109 4.64 29.58 13.59
N ARG A 110 5.25 30.77 13.57
CA ARG A 110 5.09 31.74 12.50
C ARG A 110 6.42 31.95 11.82
N MET A 111 6.41 32.12 10.50
CA MET A 111 7.61 32.34 9.71
C MET A 111 7.29 33.10 8.43
N LEU A 112 8.30 33.75 7.86
CA LEU A 112 8.16 34.42 6.57
C LEU A 112 8.06 33.39 5.45
N LEU A 113 7.39 33.74 4.35
CA LEU A 113 7.28 32.87 3.17
C LEU A 113 8.65 32.42 2.65
N GLU A 114 9.66 33.28 2.71
CA GLU A 114 11.03 32.97 2.28
C GLU A 114 11.61 31.79 3.07
N GLU A 115 11.39 31.75 4.38
CA GLU A 115 11.82 30.66 5.26
C GLU A 115 10.96 29.41 5.04
N LEU A 116 9.63 29.61 4.96
CA LEU A 116 8.64 28.54 4.76
C LEU A 116 8.87 27.76 3.45
N ARG A 117 9.36 28.41 2.39
CA ARG A 117 9.60 27.78 1.08
C ARG A 117 10.48 26.53 1.16
N SER A 118 11.40 26.45 2.13
CA SER A 118 12.24 25.26 2.35
C SER A 118 11.47 24.02 2.84
N HIS A 119 10.26 24.23 3.37
CA HIS A 119 9.33 23.20 3.84
C HIS A 119 8.13 22.99 2.91
N LEU A 120 8.08 23.67 1.75
CA LEU A 120 7.02 23.53 0.75
C LEU A 120 7.51 22.73 -0.45
N PHE A 121 6.71 21.75 -0.88
CA PHE A 121 7.08 20.84 -1.96
C PHE A 121 6.00 20.79 -3.04
N ALA A 122 6.39 21.09 -4.27
CA ALA A 122 5.54 21.05 -5.46
C ALA A 122 6.26 20.35 -6.62
N LEU A 123 5.54 20.13 -7.73
CA LEU A 123 6.08 19.56 -8.96
C LEU A 123 5.96 20.59 -10.09
N PRO A 124 7.04 21.29 -10.47
CA PRO A 124 6.99 22.29 -11.54
C PRO A 124 6.46 21.73 -12.88
N ASP A 125 6.82 20.49 -13.22
CA ASP A 125 6.41 19.83 -14.47
C ASP A 125 4.96 19.32 -14.45
N ARG A 126 4.30 19.36 -13.30
CA ARG A 126 2.91 18.92 -13.08
C ARG A 126 2.18 19.93 -12.18
N PRO A 127 1.89 21.14 -12.70
CA PRO A 127 1.60 22.29 -11.86
C PRO A 127 0.28 22.21 -11.08
N GLU A 128 -0.61 21.29 -11.43
CA GLU A 128 -1.89 21.04 -10.76
C GLU A 128 -1.83 19.90 -9.73
N TRP A 129 -0.71 19.16 -9.66
CA TRP A 129 -0.60 17.97 -8.81
C TRP A 129 -0.05 18.31 -7.43
N ILE A 130 -0.61 17.71 -6.40
CA ILE A 130 -0.03 17.70 -5.05
C ILE A 130 0.87 16.46 -4.94
N PRO A 131 2.19 16.60 -4.76
CA PRO A 131 3.06 15.45 -4.61
C PRO A 131 2.80 14.73 -3.28
N TYR A 132 2.91 13.41 -3.29
CA TYR A 132 3.01 12.62 -2.06
C TYR A 132 4.49 12.52 -1.65
N ARG A 133 4.82 12.91 -0.41
CA ARG A 133 6.16 12.78 0.17
C ARG A 133 6.11 12.19 1.57
N THR A 134 7.21 11.57 1.97
CA THR A 134 7.34 10.86 3.25
C THR A 134 8.66 11.20 3.92
N SER A 135 8.71 11.17 5.26
CA SER A 135 9.94 11.37 6.05
C SER A 135 10.09 10.31 7.16
N TYR A 136 9.94 9.03 6.81
CA TYR A 136 9.84 7.93 7.77
C TYR A 136 11.05 7.78 8.71
N TYR A 137 12.25 7.93 8.16
CA TYR A 137 13.51 7.59 8.85
C TYR A 137 14.41 8.79 9.11
N GLN A 138 13.93 10.01 8.82
CA GLN A 138 14.62 11.26 9.11
C GLN A 138 13.59 12.24 9.66
N LYS A 139 13.77 12.69 10.91
CA LYS A 139 12.82 13.62 11.53
C LYS A 139 12.81 14.94 10.74
N ASN A 140 11.68 15.25 10.14
CA ASN A 140 11.46 16.49 9.41
C ASN A 140 9.95 16.83 9.45
N TRP A 141 9.59 17.97 8.87
CA TRP A 141 8.20 18.33 8.61
C TRP A 141 8.12 19.15 7.32
N GLY A 142 6.96 19.14 6.67
CA GLY A 142 6.69 19.99 5.52
C GLY A 142 5.31 19.80 4.94
N PHE A 143 4.98 20.65 3.96
CA PHE A 143 3.72 20.61 3.25
C PHE A 143 3.95 20.40 1.75
N CYS A 144 3.05 19.63 1.13
CA CYS A 144 2.97 19.47 -0.30
C CYS A 144 1.79 20.29 -0.84
N LEU A 145 1.93 20.86 -2.01
CA LEU A 145 0.91 21.68 -2.67
C LEU A 145 1.14 21.67 -4.18
N SER A 146 0.14 22.07 -4.95
CA SER A 146 0.31 22.27 -6.39
C SER A 146 1.28 23.43 -6.66
N GLN A 147 1.98 23.40 -7.80
CA GLN A 147 2.85 24.52 -8.18
C GLN A 147 2.05 25.82 -8.31
N GLN A 148 0.83 25.74 -8.85
CA GLN A 148 -0.08 26.89 -8.95
C GLN A 148 -0.38 27.51 -7.58
N GLN A 149 -0.65 26.70 -6.55
CA GLN A 149 -0.85 27.19 -5.19
C GLN A 149 0.42 27.85 -4.64
N LEU A 150 1.60 27.23 -4.85
CA LEU A 150 2.88 27.76 -4.37
C LEU A 150 3.22 29.12 -4.98
N ASP A 151 2.98 29.28 -6.28
CA ASP A 151 3.25 30.53 -7.01
C ASP A 151 2.27 31.64 -6.61
N ALA A 152 1.06 31.28 -6.18
CA ALA A 152 0.02 32.21 -5.74
C ALA A 152 0.19 32.71 -4.29
N LEU A 153 1.11 32.14 -3.50
CA LEU A 153 1.34 32.58 -2.12
C LEU A 153 1.95 33.99 -2.08
N PRO A 154 1.25 35.00 -1.53
CA PRO A 154 1.82 36.33 -1.40
C PRO A 154 2.96 36.35 -0.37
N PRO A 155 3.96 37.24 -0.54
CA PRO A 155 4.96 37.49 0.50
C PRO A 155 4.29 37.90 1.82
N GLY A 156 4.81 37.39 2.94
CA GLY A 156 4.27 37.71 4.26
C GLY A 156 4.63 36.66 5.30
N GLU A 157 4.09 36.85 6.50
CA GLU A 157 4.16 35.90 7.61
C GLU A 157 3.00 34.89 7.51
N TYR A 158 3.30 33.63 7.77
CA TYR A 158 2.34 32.53 7.80
C TYR A 158 2.36 31.83 9.15
N GLU A 159 1.19 31.43 9.66
CA GLU A 159 1.08 30.53 10.81
C GLU A 159 1.06 29.08 10.31
N VAL A 160 2.04 28.29 10.75
CA VAL A 160 2.13 26.86 10.46
C VAL A 160 1.69 26.09 11.70
N CYS A 161 0.79 25.13 11.50
CA CYS A 161 0.32 24.22 12.54
C CYS A 161 0.35 22.79 12.03
N ILE A 162 1.06 21.91 12.72
CA ILE A 162 1.05 20.46 12.51
C ILE A 162 0.73 19.82 13.86
N ASP A 163 -0.53 19.39 14.01
CA ASP A 163 -1.04 18.67 15.16
C ASP A 163 -0.88 17.17 14.92
N ALA A 164 0.33 16.68 15.18
CA ALA A 164 0.75 15.30 14.99
C ALA A 164 1.55 14.79 16.19
N SER A 165 1.68 13.48 16.31
CA SER A 165 2.54 12.82 17.29
C SER A 165 3.45 11.82 16.61
N LEU A 166 4.72 11.77 17.05
CA LEU A 166 5.68 10.74 16.69
C LEU A 166 6.31 10.22 17.98
N LYS A 167 5.86 9.04 18.44
CA LYS A 167 6.18 8.49 19.77
C LYS A 167 6.20 6.97 19.72
N SER A 168 6.78 6.34 20.75
CA SER A 168 6.72 4.89 20.89
C SER A 168 5.27 4.38 20.84
N GLY A 169 5.03 3.37 20.03
CA GLY A 169 3.73 2.74 19.79
C GLY A 169 3.94 1.44 19.04
N TYR A 170 3.20 1.22 17.96
CA TYR A 170 3.24 -0.03 17.22
C TYR A 170 3.25 0.15 15.71
N LEU A 171 4.01 -0.70 15.03
CA LEU A 171 3.71 -1.06 13.65
C LEU A 171 2.56 -2.05 13.65
N THR A 172 1.48 -1.68 12.96
CA THR A 172 0.28 -2.50 12.82
C THR A 172 0.25 -3.16 11.45
N TYR A 173 -0.10 -4.44 11.39
CA TYR A 173 -0.42 -5.13 10.15
C TYR A 173 -1.56 -6.13 10.31
N GLY A 174 -2.20 -6.46 9.19
CA GLY A 174 -3.27 -7.44 9.11
C GLY A 174 -2.82 -8.74 8.47
N GLU A 175 -3.33 -9.86 8.96
CA GLU A 175 -3.06 -11.20 8.45
C GLU A 175 -4.34 -12.02 8.41
N LEU A 176 -4.51 -12.83 7.37
CA LEU A 176 -5.61 -13.80 7.27
C LEU A 176 -5.06 -15.10 6.73
N TYR A 177 -5.34 -16.19 7.43
CA TYR A 177 -4.98 -17.55 7.01
C TYR A 177 -6.24 -18.34 6.67
N LEU A 178 -6.29 -18.87 5.45
CA LEU A 178 -7.34 -19.76 4.96
C LEU A 178 -6.76 -21.16 4.80
N PRO A 179 -7.14 -22.14 5.65
CA PRO A 179 -6.60 -23.48 5.56
C PRO A 179 -7.15 -24.22 4.34
N GLY A 180 -6.26 -24.91 3.63
CA GLY A 180 -6.60 -25.95 2.66
C GLY A 180 -6.27 -27.35 3.17
N ASP A 181 -6.49 -28.36 2.33
CA ASP A 181 -6.15 -29.76 2.62
C ASP A 181 -4.62 -29.97 2.80
N SER A 182 -3.82 -29.13 2.14
CA SER A 182 -2.36 -29.11 2.20
C SER A 182 -1.84 -27.99 3.11
N PRO A 183 -0.77 -28.24 3.90
CA PRO A 183 -0.09 -27.20 4.66
C PRO A 183 0.79 -26.29 3.77
N GLU A 184 0.91 -26.58 2.48
CA GLU A 184 1.61 -25.72 1.53
C GLU A 184 0.81 -24.45 1.26
N GLU A 185 1.48 -23.30 1.24
CA GLU A 185 0.85 -21.99 1.26
C GLU A 185 1.07 -21.20 -0.04
N VAL A 186 0.03 -20.46 -0.45
CA VAL A 186 0.11 -19.32 -1.37
C VAL A 186 0.08 -18.03 -0.56
N LEU A 187 1.13 -17.22 -0.67
CA LEU A 187 1.24 -15.92 -0.01
C LEU A 187 0.73 -14.79 -0.92
N ILE A 188 -0.29 -14.06 -0.50
CA ILE A 188 -0.78 -12.85 -1.18
C ILE A 188 -0.53 -11.66 -0.27
N SER A 189 0.14 -10.62 -0.78
CA SER A 189 0.42 -9.41 -0.01
C SER A 189 -0.01 -8.15 -0.75
N ALA A 190 -0.53 -7.18 -0.02
CA ALA A 190 -0.86 -5.86 -0.52
C ALA A 190 -0.49 -4.81 0.54
N HIS A 191 0.19 -3.75 0.13
CA HIS A 191 0.65 -2.75 1.09
C HIS A 191 -0.40 -1.71 1.44
N LEU A 192 -0.43 -1.30 2.71
CA LEU A 192 -1.46 -0.39 3.26
C LEU A 192 -0.92 0.94 3.78
N CYS A 193 0.29 1.35 3.41
CA CYS A 193 0.92 2.54 3.99
C CYS A 193 0.63 3.86 3.26
N HIS A 194 0.07 3.81 2.03
CA HIS A 194 -0.19 5.01 1.24
C HIS A 194 -1.53 5.65 1.67
N PRO A 195 -1.61 6.98 1.85
CA PRO A 195 -2.80 7.69 2.31
C PRO A 195 -3.85 7.81 1.19
N SER A 196 -4.41 8.98 0.88
CA SER A 196 -5.44 9.15 -0.16
C SER A 196 -4.92 9.02 -1.59
N LEU A 197 -4.46 7.82 -1.93
CA LEU A 197 -4.05 7.41 -3.27
C LEU A 197 -4.82 6.14 -3.65
N ALA A 198 -5.49 6.19 -4.80
CA ALA A 198 -6.41 5.11 -5.21
C ALA A 198 -5.67 3.92 -5.82
N ASN A 199 -4.91 4.15 -6.91
CA ASN A 199 -4.25 3.05 -7.60
C ASN A 199 -3.14 2.44 -6.73
N ASP A 200 -2.27 3.27 -6.14
CA ASP A 200 -1.21 2.86 -5.21
C ASP A 200 -1.60 3.21 -3.76
N ASN A 201 -2.17 2.31 -2.95
CA ASN A 201 -2.49 0.92 -3.28
C ASN A 201 -3.84 0.43 -2.73
N LEU A 202 -4.84 1.33 -2.66
CA LEU A 202 -6.20 0.90 -2.32
C LEU A 202 -6.73 -0.15 -3.30
N SER A 203 -6.31 -0.07 -4.57
CA SER A 203 -6.64 -1.08 -5.58
C SER A 203 -6.16 -2.49 -5.18
N GLY A 204 -4.89 -2.66 -4.80
CA GLY A 204 -4.31 -3.94 -4.38
C GLY A 204 -4.93 -4.45 -3.09
N LEU A 205 -5.15 -3.58 -2.10
CA LEU A 205 -5.83 -3.94 -0.84
C LEU A 205 -7.24 -4.48 -1.08
N THR A 206 -7.98 -3.80 -1.95
CA THR A 206 -9.37 -4.16 -2.23
C THR A 206 -9.44 -5.47 -2.99
N VAL A 207 -8.62 -5.65 -4.03
CA VAL A 207 -8.54 -6.93 -4.77
C VAL A 207 -8.14 -8.07 -3.83
N ALA A 208 -7.15 -7.87 -2.95
CA ALA A 208 -6.73 -8.88 -1.98
C ALA A 208 -7.88 -9.29 -1.03
N ALA A 209 -8.60 -8.32 -0.46
CA ALA A 209 -9.70 -8.60 0.47
C ALA A 209 -10.87 -9.33 -0.19
N TYR A 210 -11.24 -8.94 -1.41
CA TYR A 210 -12.32 -9.60 -2.16
C TYR A 210 -11.91 -10.99 -2.68
N LEU A 211 -10.65 -11.17 -3.07
CA LEU A 211 -10.10 -12.49 -3.40
C LEU A 211 -10.14 -13.41 -2.17
N ALA A 212 -9.73 -12.91 -1.01
CA ALA A 212 -9.83 -13.67 0.24
C ALA A 212 -11.28 -14.06 0.56
N ARG A 213 -12.24 -13.13 0.40
CA ARG A 213 -13.67 -13.38 0.61
C ARG A 213 -14.17 -14.49 -0.32
N HIS A 214 -13.77 -14.43 -1.59
CA HIS A 214 -14.12 -15.44 -2.57
C HIS A 214 -13.56 -16.82 -2.19
N LEU A 215 -12.27 -16.91 -1.85
CA LEU A 215 -11.62 -18.17 -1.50
C LEU A 215 -12.14 -18.77 -0.18
N GLN A 216 -12.51 -17.94 0.80
CA GLN A 216 -13.06 -18.40 2.08
C GLN A 216 -14.33 -19.26 1.93
N SER A 217 -15.07 -19.08 0.83
CA SER A 217 -16.31 -19.82 0.55
C SER A 217 -16.11 -21.11 -0.25
N ARG A 218 -14.86 -21.52 -0.49
CA ARG A 218 -14.53 -22.64 -1.39
C ARG A 218 -13.69 -23.71 -0.69
N PRO A 219 -13.78 -24.98 -1.13
CA PRO A 219 -12.79 -25.97 -0.75
C PRO A 219 -11.43 -25.61 -1.36
N LEU A 220 -10.37 -25.60 -0.56
CA LEU A 220 -9.03 -25.21 -0.96
C LEU A 220 -8.08 -26.41 -0.84
N ASN A 221 -7.29 -26.68 -1.88
CA ASN A 221 -6.21 -27.66 -1.79
C ASN A 221 -5.01 -27.06 -1.05
N LEU A 222 -4.45 -25.96 -1.55
CA LEU A 222 -3.41 -25.21 -0.85
C LEU A 222 -4.02 -24.29 0.21
N SER A 223 -3.25 -24.02 1.26
CA SER A 223 -3.59 -22.98 2.21
C SER A 223 -3.24 -21.60 1.61
N TYR A 224 -3.96 -20.55 2.00
CA TYR A 224 -3.73 -19.18 1.53
C TYR A 224 -3.47 -18.25 2.70
N ARG A 225 -2.45 -17.42 2.58
CA ARG A 225 -2.13 -16.38 3.56
C ARG A 225 -2.19 -15.01 2.90
N PHE A 226 -3.04 -14.14 3.44
CA PHE A 226 -3.17 -12.76 3.01
C PHE A 226 -2.50 -11.84 4.02
N LEU A 227 -1.63 -10.96 3.52
CA LEU A 227 -0.92 -9.96 4.31
C LEU A 227 -1.34 -8.55 3.86
N PHE A 228 -1.81 -7.75 4.81
CA PHE A 228 -2.10 -6.33 4.65
C PHE A 228 -1.10 -5.55 5.51
N ILE A 229 0.01 -5.11 4.90
CA ILE A 229 1.22 -4.71 5.64
C ILE A 229 1.76 -3.36 5.18
N PRO A 230 2.44 -2.57 6.01
CA PRO A 230 3.23 -1.44 5.52
C PRO A 230 4.33 -1.92 4.57
N ALA A 231 4.45 -1.31 3.39
CA ALA A 231 5.49 -1.70 2.42
C ALA A 231 6.88 -1.63 3.07
N THR A 232 7.74 -2.58 2.73
CA THR A 232 9.08 -2.81 3.25
C THR A 232 9.12 -3.22 4.71
N ILE A 233 8.89 -2.29 5.63
CA ILE A 233 9.08 -2.55 7.07
C ILE A 233 8.08 -3.57 7.61
N GLY A 234 6.86 -3.62 7.06
CA GLY A 234 5.86 -4.63 7.41
C GLY A 234 6.21 -6.02 6.89
N ALA A 235 6.72 -6.14 5.66
CA ALA A 235 7.18 -7.42 5.11
C ALA A 235 8.39 -7.97 5.88
N ILE A 236 9.34 -7.10 6.22
CA ILE A 236 10.52 -7.44 7.03
C ILE A 236 10.09 -7.91 8.43
N ALA A 237 9.19 -7.18 9.08
CA ALA A 237 8.66 -7.55 10.39
C ALA A 237 7.89 -8.88 10.35
N TRP A 238 7.11 -9.12 9.29
CA TRP A 238 6.39 -10.39 9.13
C TRP A 238 7.36 -11.55 8.91
N LEU A 239 8.36 -11.40 8.05
CA LEU A 239 9.39 -12.41 7.80
C LEU A 239 10.15 -12.77 9.10
N ALA A 240 10.55 -11.77 9.90
CA ALA A 240 11.26 -11.96 11.16
C ALA A 240 10.45 -12.75 12.20
N ARG A 241 9.12 -12.65 12.15
CA ARG A 241 8.22 -13.32 13.12
C ARG A 241 7.71 -14.67 12.63
N ASN A 242 7.93 -15.01 11.36
CA ASN A 242 7.30 -16.16 10.70
C ASN A 242 8.30 -17.07 9.98
N GLU A 243 9.58 -17.08 10.40
CA GLU A 243 10.62 -17.93 9.81
C GLU A 243 10.21 -19.42 9.73
N SER A 244 9.46 -19.91 10.74
CA SER A 244 8.95 -21.29 10.77
C SER A 244 7.86 -21.58 9.74
N VAL A 245 7.21 -20.56 9.19
CA VAL A 245 6.16 -20.67 8.16
C VAL A 245 6.76 -20.67 6.76
N LEU A 246 7.89 -19.98 6.56
CA LEU A 246 8.48 -19.75 5.23
C LEU A 246 8.70 -21.03 4.40
N PRO A 247 9.14 -22.18 4.96
CA PRO A 247 9.31 -23.40 4.19
C PRO A 247 8.02 -23.94 3.55
N LYS A 248 6.86 -23.52 4.04
CA LYS A 248 5.54 -23.91 3.52
C LYS A 248 5.12 -23.08 2.31
N ILE A 249 5.69 -21.89 2.12
CA ILE A 249 5.30 -20.98 1.03
C ILE A 249 5.84 -21.52 -0.29
N ARG A 250 4.93 -21.97 -1.16
CA ARG A 250 5.27 -22.51 -2.48
C ARG A 250 5.12 -21.50 -3.59
N HIS A 251 4.23 -20.54 -3.42
CA HIS A 251 3.88 -19.51 -4.40
C HIS A 251 3.55 -18.21 -3.68
N GLY A 252 3.70 -17.07 -4.37
CA GLY A 252 3.09 -15.84 -3.87
C GLY A 252 3.01 -14.71 -4.88
N LEU A 253 2.18 -13.73 -4.55
CA LEU A 253 1.96 -12.51 -5.32
C LEU A 253 1.94 -11.29 -4.41
N VAL A 254 2.68 -10.26 -4.80
CA VAL A 254 2.44 -8.89 -4.37
C VAL A 254 1.41 -8.27 -5.32
N LEU A 255 0.34 -7.70 -4.76
CA LEU A 255 -0.70 -6.99 -5.50
C LEU A 255 -0.51 -5.48 -5.34
N ALA A 256 -0.24 -4.79 -6.44
CA ALA A 256 -0.05 -3.34 -6.47
C ALA A 256 -0.65 -2.71 -7.71
N SER A 257 -1.24 -1.52 -7.62
CA SER A 257 -1.63 -0.70 -8.79
C SER A 257 -2.51 -1.45 -9.81
N LEU A 258 -3.64 -2.00 -9.36
CA LEU A 258 -4.55 -2.85 -10.14
C LEU A 258 -5.82 -2.14 -10.64
N GLY A 259 -5.98 -0.83 -10.39
CA GLY A 259 -7.22 -0.09 -10.60
C GLY A 259 -7.29 0.81 -11.84
N ASP A 260 -6.17 1.07 -12.52
CA ASP A 260 -6.14 1.90 -13.73
C ASP A 260 -6.52 1.10 -15.00
N PRO A 261 -6.80 1.71 -16.17
CA PRO A 261 -7.22 0.97 -17.36
C PRO A 261 -6.07 0.31 -18.15
N GLY A 262 -4.80 0.54 -17.81
CA GLY A 262 -3.63 -0.01 -18.51
C GLY A 262 -3.56 -1.55 -18.50
N PRO A 263 -2.76 -2.19 -19.35
CA PRO A 263 -2.70 -3.66 -19.42
C PRO A 263 -2.17 -4.27 -18.11
N LEU A 264 -2.46 -5.56 -17.89
CA LEU A 264 -1.85 -6.28 -16.77
C LEU A 264 -0.35 -6.50 -17.00
N THR A 265 0.40 -6.34 -15.92
CA THR A 265 1.84 -6.47 -15.85
C THR A 265 2.20 -7.49 -14.79
N TYR A 266 3.08 -8.43 -15.14
CA TYR A 266 3.65 -9.37 -14.17
C TYR A 266 5.16 -9.23 -14.10
N LYS A 267 5.66 -8.93 -12.90
CA LYS A 267 7.09 -9.00 -12.59
C LYS A 267 7.39 -10.34 -11.94
N ARG A 268 8.32 -11.09 -12.54
CA ARG A 268 8.71 -12.42 -12.09
C ARG A 268 9.34 -12.38 -10.70
N SER A 269 9.23 -13.51 -10.00
CA SER A 269 10.04 -13.78 -8.82
C SER A 269 11.53 -13.82 -9.20
N ARG A 270 12.42 -13.69 -8.22
CA ARG A 270 13.89 -13.79 -8.45
C ARG A 270 14.31 -15.11 -9.12
N ARG A 271 13.55 -16.19 -8.92
CA ARG A 271 13.83 -17.48 -9.55
C ARG A 271 13.52 -17.49 -11.06
N GLY A 272 12.62 -16.62 -11.51
CA GLY A 272 12.31 -16.41 -12.94
C GLY A 272 11.44 -17.49 -13.60
N ASP A 273 11.51 -18.74 -13.12
CA ASP A 273 10.80 -19.89 -13.69
C ASP A 273 9.97 -20.68 -12.67
N ALA A 274 9.73 -20.10 -11.47
CA ALA A 274 8.92 -20.74 -10.46
C ALA A 274 7.51 -21.04 -11.00
N THR A 275 6.80 -21.99 -10.39
CA THR A 275 5.45 -22.36 -10.84
C THR A 275 4.50 -21.15 -10.89
N ILE A 276 4.63 -20.19 -9.96
CA ILE A 276 3.84 -18.95 -10.01
C ILE A 276 4.17 -18.08 -11.23
N ASP A 277 5.46 -18.02 -11.63
CA ASP A 277 5.90 -17.24 -12.79
C ASP A 277 5.35 -17.83 -14.09
N ARG A 278 5.39 -19.16 -14.20
CA ARG A 278 4.83 -19.88 -15.34
C ARG A 278 3.30 -19.78 -15.38
N ALA A 279 2.63 -19.86 -14.24
CA ALA A 279 1.18 -19.72 -14.14
C ALA A 279 0.71 -18.30 -14.52
N ALA A 280 1.36 -17.27 -13.97
CA ALA A 280 1.03 -15.88 -14.29
C ALA A 280 1.25 -15.58 -15.79
N ALA A 281 2.39 -15.98 -16.34
CA ALA A 281 2.66 -15.81 -17.77
C ALA A 281 1.62 -16.55 -18.64
N HIS A 282 1.24 -17.77 -18.27
CA HIS A 282 0.24 -18.54 -19.00
C HIS A 282 -1.14 -17.86 -18.97
N VAL A 283 -1.60 -17.40 -17.80
CA VAL A 283 -2.89 -16.71 -17.66
C VAL A 283 -2.90 -15.39 -18.43
N LEU A 284 -1.85 -14.57 -18.31
CA LEU A 284 -1.77 -13.29 -19.02
C LEU A 284 -1.77 -13.46 -20.54
N GLN A 285 -1.14 -14.50 -21.07
CA GLN A 285 -1.19 -14.83 -22.49
C GLN A 285 -2.62 -15.08 -22.99
N GLN A 286 -3.52 -15.62 -22.15
CA GLN A 286 -4.92 -15.84 -22.51
C GLN A 286 -5.74 -14.55 -22.46
N LEU A 287 -5.37 -13.57 -21.62
CA LEU A 287 -6.10 -12.32 -21.43
C LEU A 287 -5.79 -11.25 -22.52
N GLY A 288 -4.80 -11.49 -23.38
CA GLY A 288 -4.44 -10.58 -24.48
C GLY A 288 -3.26 -9.68 -24.15
N VAL A 289 -3.43 -8.35 -24.23
CA VAL A 289 -2.33 -7.38 -24.07
C VAL A 289 -1.81 -7.39 -22.62
N HIS A 290 -0.54 -7.70 -22.45
CA HIS A 290 0.12 -7.78 -21.15
C HIS A 290 1.63 -7.50 -21.27
N GLU A 291 2.28 -7.21 -20.14
CA GLU A 291 3.73 -7.06 -20.05
C GLU A 291 4.33 -8.02 -19.01
N LEU A 292 5.51 -8.55 -19.31
CA LEU A 292 6.29 -9.37 -18.38
C LEU A 292 7.62 -8.69 -18.10
N PHE A 293 7.96 -8.52 -16.82
CA PHE A 293 9.24 -7.98 -16.38
C PHE A 293 10.04 -9.05 -15.66
N GLU A 294 11.35 -9.06 -15.91
CA GLU A 294 12.29 -9.82 -15.09
C GLU A 294 12.37 -9.23 -13.69
N PHE A 295 12.80 -10.05 -12.75
CA PHE A 295 13.04 -9.59 -11.39
C PHE A 295 14.11 -8.50 -11.35
N SER A 296 13.82 -7.45 -10.59
CA SER A 296 14.77 -6.46 -10.11
C SER A 296 14.52 -6.23 -8.61
N PRO A 297 15.51 -5.82 -7.82
CA PRO A 297 15.32 -5.53 -6.39
C PRO A 297 14.63 -4.18 -6.11
N ASP A 298 13.98 -3.59 -7.11
CA ASP A 298 13.25 -2.31 -7.03
C ASP A 298 11.74 -2.52 -7.11
N GLY A 299 10.95 -1.66 -6.45
CA GLY A 299 9.49 -1.79 -6.43
C GLY A 299 8.96 -2.06 -5.03
N TYR A 300 8.12 -3.08 -4.90
CA TYR A 300 7.35 -3.34 -3.67
C TYR A 300 7.97 -4.52 -2.88
N ASP A 301 7.16 -5.26 -2.14
CA ASP A 301 7.62 -6.24 -1.15
C ASP A 301 8.19 -7.53 -1.75
N GLU A 302 8.07 -7.74 -3.07
CA GLU A 302 8.70 -8.88 -3.74
C GLU A 302 10.22 -8.83 -3.54
N ARG A 303 10.81 -7.64 -3.38
CA ARG A 303 12.24 -7.49 -3.07
C ARG A 303 12.60 -8.05 -1.68
N GLN A 304 11.69 -7.98 -0.71
CA GLN A 304 11.91 -8.52 0.63
C GLN A 304 11.71 -10.03 0.62
N PHE A 305 10.60 -10.50 0.04
CA PHE A 305 10.30 -11.94 -0.07
C PHE A 305 11.34 -12.70 -0.91
N CYS A 306 11.87 -12.09 -1.97
CA CYS A 306 12.90 -12.66 -2.82
C CYS A 306 14.34 -12.30 -2.39
N SER A 307 14.54 -11.69 -1.22
CA SER A 307 15.89 -11.44 -0.70
C SER A 307 16.67 -12.76 -0.59
N PRO A 308 18.00 -12.80 -0.83
CA PRO A 308 18.74 -14.06 -0.94
C PRO A 308 18.65 -15.00 0.26
N GLY A 309 18.38 -14.49 1.47
CA GLY A 309 18.18 -15.30 2.68
C GLY A 309 16.82 -16.03 2.74
N PHE A 310 15.83 -15.60 1.97
CA PHE A 310 14.49 -16.21 1.91
C PHE A 310 14.21 -16.86 0.55
N ASP A 311 14.55 -16.13 -0.52
CA ASP A 311 14.38 -16.52 -1.92
C ASP A 311 12.99 -17.11 -2.23
N LEU A 312 11.92 -16.55 -1.64
CA LEU A 312 10.57 -17.07 -1.83
C LEU A 312 10.11 -16.85 -3.29
N PRO A 313 9.33 -17.78 -3.86
CA PRO A 313 8.79 -17.66 -5.22
C PRO A 313 7.60 -16.69 -5.24
N VAL A 314 7.89 -15.40 -5.09
CA VAL A 314 6.90 -14.32 -5.03
C VAL A 314 7.10 -13.36 -6.21
N GLY A 315 6.12 -13.30 -7.10
CA GLY A 315 6.07 -12.29 -8.17
C GLY A 315 5.23 -11.08 -7.77
N ARG A 316 5.08 -10.12 -8.68
CA ARG A 316 4.17 -8.98 -8.51
C ARG A 316 3.22 -8.89 -9.69
N LEU A 317 1.93 -8.80 -9.39
CA LEU A 317 0.89 -8.50 -10.37
C LEU A 317 0.43 -7.05 -10.19
N SER A 318 0.49 -6.29 -11.29
CA SER A 318 0.04 -4.90 -11.37
C SER A 318 -0.65 -4.62 -12.69
N ARG A 319 -1.20 -3.41 -12.89
CA ARG A 319 -1.56 -2.88 -14.21
C ARG A 319 -0.44 -1.95 -14.67
N THR A 320 -0.65 -0.64 -14.66
CA THR A 320 0.43 0.32 -14.94
C THR A 320 1.42 0.33 -13.76
N PRO A 321 2.68 -0.13 -13.96
CA PRO A 321 3.64 -0.40 -12.90
C PRO A 321 4.33 0.84 -12.31
#